data_AF-A0A7X0H210-F1
#
_entry.id   AF-A0A7X0H210-F1
#
_cell.length_a   1.000
_cell.length_b   1.000
_cell.length_c   1.000
_cell.angle_alpha   90.00
_cell.angle_beta   90.00
_cell.angle_gamma   90.00
#
_symmetry.space_group_name_H-M   'P 1'
#
loop_
_entity.id
_entity.type
_entity.pdbx_description
1 polymer ?
#
loop_
_entity_poly.entity_id
_entity_poly.type
_entity_poly.pdbx_seq_one_letter_code
_entity_poly.pdbx_strand_id
1 'polypeptide(L)'
;MRRFLIAGLLGLAFAGSDAAAAPERDGGLFVDPRSTTIEASEKLEGAAKQDALLLSRIPSASWFTSGTPQLVEGLVRDTVDRAADDRKLPVLVAYNIPYRDCALYSAGGAMDGPAYLDWIRGFAAGVGDRAAIIILEPDGLGVIPWHRTLEGDFEPCRPEVLGEAAAKERYKQLRGAVAILSALPKVQIYLDGTGSSWLAPGEIASRLVRADVAKVTGFFLNVSNYESDARALPYARWVSDCIALVTRSALDPRDCPSQFSSATFGDHRTWKTIDAAYDRLFVRKGLKRDPARQKHAVIDTSRNGKGSWKPPADKYRDAEVWCNPPGRGLGRRPTLESDNPYVDAFLWIKVPGESDGQCLRGTVGPADPERGVIAPPAGQWFPAQARELIELAEPPVQPEW
;
A
#
# COMPACT_ATOMS: atom_id res chain seq x y z
N MET A 1 -18.90 -26.72 -70.36
CA MET A 1 -18.99 -26.97 -68.90
C MET A 1 -17.66 -26.62 -68.24
N ARG A 2 -17.58 -25.51 -67.49
CA ARG A 2 -16.59 -25.28 -66.43
C ARG A 2 -17.06 -24.09 -65.61
N ARG A 3 -17.57 -24.38 -64.41
CA ARG A 3 -17.96 -23.41 -63.38
C ARG A 3 -16.68 -22.94 -62.70
N PHE A 4 -16.44 -21.63 -62.64
CA PHE A 4 -15.43 -21.04 -61.76
C PHE A 4 -16.10 -20.60 -60.46
N LEU A 5 -15.64 -21.17 -59.34
CA LEU A 5 -15.99 -20.77 -57.98
C LEU A 5 -15.19 -19.52 -57.62
N ILE A 6 -15.88 -18.46 -57.20
CA ILE A 6 -15.27 -17.28 -56.56
C ILE A 6 -15.24 -17.58 -55.06
N ALA A 7 -14.04 -17.75 -54.51
CA ALA A 7 -13.82 -17.84 -53.07
C ALA A 7 -13.68 -16.42 -52.49
N GLY A 8 -14.58 -16.04 -51.59
CA GLY A 8 -14.51 -14.78 -50.84
C GLY A 8 -13.48 -14.88 -49.70
N LEU A 9 -12.56 -13.92 -49.66
CA LEU A 9 -11.72 -13.68 -48.48
C LEU A 9 -12.49 -12.82 -47.47
N LEU A 10 -12.90 -13.41 -46.35
CA LEU A 10 -13.25 -12.66 -45.14
C LEU A 10 -11.94 -12.24 -44.46
N GLY A 11 -11.66 -10.94 -44.42
CA GLY A 11 -10.63 -10.38 -43.57
C GLY A 11 -11.11 -10.35 -42.12
N LEU A 12 -10.47 -11.13 -41.24
CA LEU A 12 -10.63 -10.97 -39.79
C LEU A 12 -9.90 -9.70 -39.36
N ALA A 13 -10.65 -8.67 -38.97
CA ALA A 13 -10.12 -7.54 -38.23
C ALA A 13 -9.81 -8.00 -36.80
N PHE A 14 -8.53 -8.01 -36.42
CA PHE A 14 -8.12 -8.11 -35.03
C PHE A 14 -8.46 -6.79 -34.33
N ALA A 15 -9.53 -6.79 -33.54
CA ALA A 15 -9.78 -5.73 -32.57
C ALA A 15 -8.66 -5.78 -31.52
N GLY A 16 -7.82 -4.75 -31.49
CA GLY A 16 -6.87 -4.54 -30.41
C GLY A 16 -7.62 -4.39 -29.09
N SER A 17 -7.10 -4.99 -28.03
CA SER A 17 -7.60 -4.76 -26.68
C SER A 17 -7.40 -3.28 -26.33
N ASP A 18 -8.48 -2.52 -26.26
CA ASP A 18 -8.45 -1.19 -25.67
C ASP A 18 -7.95 -1.33 -24.23
N ALA A 19 -6.85 -0.65 -23.92
CA ALA A 19 -6.40 -0.47 -22.55
C ALA A 19 -7.56 0.17 -21.76
N ALA A 20 -7.90 -0.41 -20.61
CA ALA A 20 -8.90 0.16 -19.72
C ALA A 20 -8.59 1.65 -19.50
N ALA A 21 -9.54 2.52 -19.82
CA ALA A 21 -9.39 3.95 -19.64
C ALA A 21 -9.13 4.23 -18.15
N ALA A 22 -8.07 5.00 -17.86
CA ALA A 22 -7.79 5.47 -16.52
C ALA A 22 -9.03 6.22 -16.00
N PRO A 23 -9.44 6.04 -14.73
CA PRO A 23 -10.60 6.71 -14.19
C PRO A 23 -10.45 8.24 -14.33
N GLU A 24 -11.56 8.90 -14.70
CA GLU A 24 -11.63 10.36 -14.88
C GLU A 24 -11.07 11.07 -13.64
N ARG A 25 -9.99 11.84 -13.84
CA ARG A 25 -9.26 12.55 -12.78
C ARG A 25 -9.97 13.83 -12.31
N ASP A 26 -11.01 14.27 -13.02
CA ASP A 26 -11.63 15.59 -12.85
C ASP A 26 -12.44 15.74 -11.54
N GLY A 27 -12.79 14.62 -10.91
CA GLY A 27 -13.49 14.60 -9.63
C GLY A 27 -12.61 14.94 -8.43
N GLY A 28 -11.35 14.49 -8.40
CA GLY A 28 -10.55 14.42 -7.18
C GLY A 28 -10.92 13.24 -6.27
N LEU A 29 -10.25 13.15 -5.12
CA LEU A 29 -10.41 12.04 -4.16
C LEU A 29 -11.65 12.21 -3.28
N PHE A 30 -12.28 11.08 -2.92
CA PHE A 30 -13.45 11.03 -2.06
C PHE A 30 -13.10 11.28 -0.60
N VAL A 31 -13.90 12.11 0.06
CA VAL A 31 -13.89 12.28 1.51
C VAL A 31 -15.08 11.51 2.05
N ASP A 32 -14.84 10.47 2.86
CA ASP A 32 -15.93 9.64 3.37
C ASP A 32 -16.67 10.36 4.53
N PRO A 33 -17.93 10.83 4.34
CA PRO A 33 -18.71 11.46 5.41
C PRO A 33 -19.09 10.50 6.55
N ARG A 34 -18.79 9.19 6.42
CA ARG A 34 -18.95 8.17 7.45
C ARG A 34 -17.60 7.60 7.90
N SER A 35 -16.52 8.36 7.74
CA SER A 35 -15.16 7.99 8.15
C SER A 35 -15.00 7.87 9.67
N THR A 36 -13.98 7.13 10.11
CA THR A 36 -13.60 7.01 11.52
C THR A 36 -13.25 8.36 12.15
N THR A 37 -12.77 9.33 11.37
CA THR A 37 -12.58 10.73 11.81
C THR A 37 -13.91 11.44 12.14
N ILE A 38 -14.97 11.21 11.36
CA ILE A 38 -16.31 11.73 11.66
C ILE A 38 -16.85 11.05 12.91
N GLU A 39 -16.80 9.72 12.98
CA GLU A 39 -17.24 8.96 14.17
C GLU A 39 -16.50 9.37 15.45
N ALA A 40 -15.20 9.68 15.35
CA ALA A 40 -14.42 10.20 16.46
C ALA A 40 -14.92 11.58 16.88
N SER A 41 -15.18 12.47 15.92
CA SER A 41 -15.66 13.84 16.21
C SER A 41 -17.02 13.88 16.92
N GLU A 42 -17.88 12.89 16.70
CA GLU A 42 -19.19 12.77 17.37
C GLU A 42 -19.06 12.39 18.84
N LYS A 43 -17.95 11.74 19.23
CA LYS A 43 -17.69 11.22 20.58
C LYS A 43 -16.75 12.11 21.40
N LEU A 44 -16.11 13.09 20.76
CA LEU A 44 -15.09 13.96 21.36
C LEU A 44 -15.65 15.36 21.64
N GLU A 45 -14.96 16.10 22.50
CA GLU A 45 -15.28 17.49 22.85
C GLU A 45 -14.03 18.39 22.73
N GLY A 46 -14.26 19.71 22.69
CA GLY A 46 -13.19 20.71 22.70
C GLY A 46 -12.19 20.56 21.55
N ALA A 47 -10.89 20.73 21.84
CA ALA A 47 -9.83 20.68 20.84
C ALA A 47 -9.74 19.32 20.12
N ALA A 48 -9.94 18.21 20.83
CA ALA A 48 -9.89 16.87 20.22
C ALA A 48 -10.99 16.66 19.17
N LYS A 49 -12.18 17.24 19.38
CA LYS A 49 -13.25 17.27 18.38
C LYS A 49 -12.87 18.10 17.17
N GLN A 50 -12.26 19.27 17.39
CA GLN A 50 -11.82 20.16 16.30
C GLN A 50 -10.74 19.51 15.44
N ASP A 51 -9.79 18.81 16.07
CA ASP A 51 -8.74 18.05 15.37
C ASP A 51 -9.36 16.92 14.51
N ALA A 52 -10.33 16.17 15.05
CA ALA A 52 -11.04 15.14 14.30
C ALA A 52 -11.85 15.71 13.12
N LEU A 53 -12.53 16.84 13.32
CA LEU A 53 -13.28 17.56 12.27
C LEU A 53 -12.37 18.17 11.20
N LEU A 54 -11.15 18.56 11.56
CA LEU A 54 -10.16 19.04 10.59
C LEU A 54 -9.69 17.90 9.70
N LEU A 55 -9.35 16.76 10.31
CA LEU A 55 -8.88 15.58 9.58
C LEU A 55 -9.97 14.96 8.71
N SER A 56 -11.24 15.03 9.13
CA SER A 56 -12.37 14.48 8.36
C SER A 56 -12.67 15.20 7.04
N ARG A 57 -12.07 16.36 6.79
CA ARG A 57 -12.21 17.11 5.53
C ARG A 57 -11.19 16.69 4.47
N ILE A 58 -10.19 15.90 4.86
CA ILE A 58 -9.08 15.51 3.98
C ILE A 58 -9.35 14.08 3.49
N PRO A 59 -9.27 13.80 2.18
CA PRO A 59 -9.49 12.45 1.67
C PRO A 59 -8.58 11.41 2.33
N SER A 60 -9.16 10.34 2.85
CA SER A 60 -8.42 9.20 3.38
C SER A 60 -9.07 7.90 2.91
N ALA A 61 -8.33 6.79 2.97
CA ALA A 61 -8.86 5.51 2.53
C ALA A 61 -9.92 4.94 3.49
N SER A 62 -10.90 4.23 2.94
CA SER A 62 -11.87 3.44 3.71
C SER A 62 -11.35 1.99 3.86
N TRP A 63 -11.19 1.51 5.09
CA TRP A 63 -10.58 0.21 5.39
C TRP A 63 -11.62 -0.89 5.60
N PHE A 64 -11.47 -1.99 4.88
CA PHE A 64 -12.32 -3.18 4.99
C PHE A 64 -11.48 -4.33 5.52
N THR A 65 -11.75 -4.73 6.76
CA THR A 65 -10.81 -5.52 7.57
C THR A 65 -11.34 -6.86 8.05
N SER A 66 -12.63 -7.15 7.84
CA SER A 66 -13.32 -8.36 8.33
C SER A 66 -14.72 -8.50 7.71
N GLY A 67 -15.52 -9.45 8.22
CA GLY A 67 -16.92 -9.65 7.85
C GLY A 67 -17.17 -10.84 6.92
N THR A 68 -18.45 -11.14 6.68
CA THR A 68 -18.87 -12.11 5.66
C THR A 68 -18.76 -11.50 4.26
N PRO A 69 -18.76 -12.31 3.19
CA PRO A 69 -18.81 -11.80 1.81
C PRO A 69 -19.97 -10.82 1.56
N GLN A 70 -21.16 -11.10 2.11
CA GLN A 70 -22.34 -10.24 1.95
C GLN A 70 -22.19 -8.91 2.70
N LEU A 71 -21.56 -8.93 3.88
CA LEU A 71 -21.33 -7.71 4.64
C LEU A 71 -20.33 -6.79 3.93
N VAL A 72 -19.18 -7.32 3.49
CA VAL A 72 -18.20 -6.50 2.76
C VAL A 72 -18.75 -6.00 1.43
N GLU A 73 -19.55 -6.80 0.71
CA GLU A 73 -20.21 -6.35 -0.51
C GLU A 73 -21.08 -5.12 -0.26
N GLY A 74 -21.93 -5.15 0.78
CA GLY A 74 -22.81 -4.04 1.13
C GLY A 74 -22.05 -2.79 1.56
N LEU A 75 -21.01 -2.94 2.39
CA LEU A 75 -20.19 -1.82 2.85
C LEU A 75 -19.41 -1.18 1.70
N VAL A 76 -18.78 -1.98 0.83
CA VAL A 76 -18.03 -1.47 -0.32
C VAL A 76 -18.97 -0.77 -1.31
N ARG A 77 -20.14 -1.37 -1.59
CA ARG A 77 -21.17 -0.78 -2.46
C ARG A 77 -21.60 0.60 -1.96
N ASP A 78 -21.95 0.71 -0.68
CA ASP A 78 -22.34 1.99 -0.07
C ASP A 78 -21.24 3.05 -0.22
N THR A 79 -19.97 2.69 0.02
CA THR A 79 -18.85 3.62 -0.14
C THR A 79 -18.67 4.07 -1.59
N VAL A 80 -18.67 3.15 -2.56
CA VAL A 80 -18.44 3.52 -3.97
C VAL A 80 -19.62 4.25 -4.61
N ASP A 81 -20.86 3.96 -4.18
CA ASP A 81 -22.04 4.69 -4.64
C ASP A 81 -22.05 6.13 -4.11
N ARG A 82 -21.73 6.35 -2.83
CA ARG A 82 -21.58 7.72 -2.28
C ARG A 82 -20.46 8.50 -2.98
N ALA A 83 -19.33 7.85 -3.24
CA ALA A 83 -18.24 8.48 -3.98
C ALA A 83 -18.65 8.84 -5.41
N ALA A 84 -19.42 7.97 -6.08
CA ALA A 84 -19.94 8.22 -7.42
C ALA A 84 -20.95 9.37 -7.44
N ASP A 85 -21.84 9.47 -6.44
CA ASP A 85 -22.79 10.58 -6.29
C ASP A 85 -22.07 11.92 -6.15
N ASP A 86 -20.94 11.94 -5.44
CA ASP A 86 -20.08 13.13 -5.30
C ASP A 86 -19.16 13.36 -6.52
N ARG A 87 -19.17 12.44 -7.49
CA ARG A 87 -18.23 12.39 -8.63
C ARG A 87 -16.78 12.41 -8.15
N LYS A 88 -16.45 11.62 -7.13
CA LYS A 88 -15.12 11.48 -6.52
C LYS A 88 -14.59 10.06 -6.66
N LEU A 89 -13.27 9.93 -6.62
CA LEU A 89 -12.60 8.63 -6.65
C LEU A 89 -12.31 8.12 -5.22
N PRO A 90 -12.91 7.00 -4.78
CA PRO A 90 -12.62 6.43 -3.48
C PRO A 90 -11.30 5.64 -3.49
N VAL A 91 -10.62 5.65 -2.33
CA VAL A 91 -9.49 4.76 -2.03
C VAL A 91 -9.99 3.72 -1.03
N LEU A 92 -9.97 2.46 -1.43
CA LEU A 92 -10.46 1.33 -0.65
C LEU A 92 -9.27 0.46 -0.24
N VAL A 93 -9.19 0.09 1.04
CA VAL A 93 -8.18 -0.84 1.53
C VAL A 93 -8.82 -2.20 1.80
N ALA A 94 -8.42 -3.21 1.03
CA ALA A 94 -8.76 -4.59 1.30
C ALA A 94 -7.68 -5.18 2.22
N TYR A 95 -8.02 -5.47 3.48
CA TYR A 95 -7.04 -5.89 4.48
C TYR A 95 -7.58 -7.04 5.34
N ASN A 96 -7.84 -8.20 4.74
CA ASN A 96 -8.45 -9.35 5.41
C ASN A 96 -7.71 -10.67 5.14
N ILE A 97 -6.42 -10.62 4.76
CA ILE A 97 -5.64 -11.83 4.48
C ILE A 97 -5.44 -12.72 5.72
N PRO A 98 -5.52 -14.05 5.61
CA PRO A 98 -5.33 -14.95 6.75
C PRO A 98 -3.96 -14.79 7.41
N TYR A 99 -3.93 -14.90 8.75
CA TYR A 99 -2.74 -14.60 9.57
C TYR A 99 -2.19 -13.20 9.29
N ARG A 100 -3.11 -12.22 9.25
CA ARG A 100 -2.79 -10.81 9.06
C ARG A 100 -1.79 -10.35 10.12
N ASP A 101 -0.81 -9.56 9.70
CA ASP A 101 0.20 -8.93 10.57
C ASP A 101 0.98 -9.93 11.46
N CYS A 102 1.07 -11.21 11.06
CA CYS A 102 1.64 -12.27 11.88
C CYS A 102 1.15 -12.32 13.34
N ALA A 103 -0.11 -11.91 13.57
CA ALA A 103 -0.69 -11.76 14.90
C ALA A 103 -0.04 -10.68 15.82
N LEU A 104 0.56 -9.62 15.25
CA LEU A 104 0.95 -8.40 15.96
C LEU A 104 -0.27 -7.50 16.24
N TYR A 105 -0.10 -6.18 16.42
CA TYR A 105 -1.17 -5.30 16.90
C TYR A 105 -2.40 -5.20 15.98
N SER A 106 -2.23 -5.42 14.67
CA SER A 106 -3.34 -5.43 13.71
C SER A 106 -3.77 -6.85 13.30
N ALA A 107 -3.46 -7.85 14.15
CA ALA A 107 -3.89 -9.25 14.00
C ALA A 107 -5.34 -9.40 13.53
N GLY A 108 -5.58 -10.40 12.70
CA GLY A 108 -6.91 -10.72 12.18
C GLY A 108 -6.83 -11.46 10.86
N GLY A 109 -7.76 -11.14 9.97
CA GLY A 109 -7.88 -11.78 8.67
C GLY A 109 -8.95 -12.87 8.62
N ALA A 110 -9.26 -13.30 7.42
CA ALA A 110 -10.15 -14.41 7.18
C ALA A 110 -9.58 -15.72 7.75
N MET A 111 -10.47 -16.69 7.95
CA MET A 111 -10.14 -17.99 8.56
C MET A 111 -9.07 -18.77 7.77
N ASP A 112 -9.20 -18.79 6.45
CA ASP A 112 -8.32 -19.51 5.54
C ASP A 112 -8.34 -18.89 4.13
N GLY A 113 -7.59 -19.50 3.20
CA GLY A 113 -7.50 -19.04 1.81
C GLY A 113 -8.85 -19.02 1.07
N PRO A 114 -9.66 -20.09 1.10
CA PRO A 114 -11.01 -20.08 0.54
C PRO A 114 -11.91 -18.96 1.09
N ALA A 115 -12.01 -18.82 2.41
CA ALA A 115 -12.82 -17.78 3.05
C ALA A 115 -12.34 -16.37 2.67
N TYR A 116 -11.02 -16.18 2.57
CA TYR A 116 -10.43 -14.94 2.07
C TYR A 116 -10.85 -14.62 0.63
N LEU A 117 -10.78 -15.60 -0.26
CA LEU A 117 -11.16 -15.38 -1.66
C LEU A 117 -12.67 -15.16 -1.83
N ASP A 118 -13.51 -15.80 -1.01
CA ASP A 118 -14.94 -15.50 -0.96
C ASP A 118 -15.20 -14.07 -0.49
N TRP A 119 -14.47 -13.61 0.53
CA TRP A 119 -14.53 -12.23 0.99
C TRP A 119 -14.09 -11.24 -0.11
N ILE A 120 -13.00 -11.53 -0.83
CA ILE A 120 -12.56 -10.70 -1.97
C ILE A 120 -13.60 -10.67 -3.11
N ARG A 121 -14.32 -11.77 -3.36
CA ARG A 121 -15.44 -11.77 -4.32
C ARG A 121 -16.57 -10.86 -3.86
N GLY A 122 -16.91 -10.88 -2.58
CA GLY A 122 -17.89 -9.94 -2.00
C GLY A 122 -17.43 -8.48 -2.16
N PHE A 123 -16.16 -8.20 -1.82
CA PHE A 123 -15.55 -6.89 -2.02
C PHE A 123 -15.66 -6.44 -3.49
N ALA A 124 -15.27 -7.31 -4.43
CA ALA A 124 -15.33 -7.02 -5.87
C ALA A 124 -16.77 -6.80 -6.38
N ALA A 125 -17.73 -7.58 -5.88
CA ALA A 125 -19.16 -7.41 -6.19
C ALA A 125 -19.73 -6.10 -5.62
N GLY A 126 -19.17 -5.60 -4.51
CA GLY A 126 -19.48 -4.29 -3.97
C GLY A 126 -18.97 -3.15 -4.86
N VAL A 127 -17.75 -3.28 -5.40
CA VAL A 127 -17.19 -2.30 -6.35
C VAL A 127 -17.97 -2.29 -7.68
N GLY A 128 -18.26 -3.46 -8.23
CA GLY A 128 -18.99 -3.58 -9.49
C GLY A 128 -18.28 -2.89 -10.66
N ASP A 129 -18.97 -1.97 -11.33
CA ASP A 129 -18.45 -1.20 -12.48
C ASP A 129 -17.98 0.22 -12.11
N ARG A 130 -17.92 0.54 -10.81
CA ARG A 130 -17.49 1.84 -10.31
C ARG A 130 -15.98 2.01 -10.39
N ALA A 131 -15.55 3.26 -10.49
CA ALA A 131 -14.14 3.61 -10.40
C ALA A 131 -13.66 3.57 -8.93
N ALA A 132 -12.50 2.97 -8.68
CA ALA A 132 -11.88 2.95 -7.36
C ALA A 132 -10.36 2.74 -7.45
N ILE A 133 -9.63 3.25 -6.45
CA ILE A 133 -8.26 2.82 -6.15
C ILE A 133 -8.34 1.76 -5.06
N ILE A 134 -7.71 0.61 -5.28
CA ILE A 134 -7.68 -0.51 -4.34
C ILE A 134 -6.25 -0.70 -3.85
N ILE A 135 -6.06 -0.52 -2.55
CA ILE A 135 -4.85 -0.88 -1.82
C ILE A 135 -5.05 -2.30 -1.30
N LEU A 136 -4.30 -3.26 -1.87
CA LEU A 136 -4.51 -4.67 -1.58
C LEU A 136 -3.50 -5.20 -0.56
N GLU A 137 -4.03 -5.54 0.62
CA GLU A 137 -3.36 -6.22 1.72
C GLU A 137 -2.04 -5.54 2.14
N PRO A 138 -2.10 -4.38 2.83
CA PRO A 138 -0.98 -3.87 3.62
C PRO A 138 -0.29 -4.99 4.41
N ASP A 139 1.04 -4.99 4.44
CA ASP A 139 1.88 -6.05 5.03
C ASP A 139 1.68 -7.47 4.44
N GLY A 140 0.84 -7.61 3.40
CA GLY A 140 0.55 -8.88 2.76
C GLY A 140 1.77 -9.51 2.09
N LEU A 141 2.69 -8.66 1.59
CA LEU A 141 3.97 -9.06 0.99
C LEU A 141 5.17 -8.70 1.87
N GLY A 142 5.05 -7.73 2.78
CA GLY A 142 6.04 -7.44 3.81
C GLY A 142 6.17 -8.53 4.87
N VAL A 143 5.03 -9.10 5.31
CA VAL A 143 4.95 -10.10 6.38
C VAL A 143 4.32 -11.38 5.84
N ILE A 144 5.16 -12.27 5.32
CA ILE A 144 4.72 -13.56 4.78
C ILE A 144 5.05 -14.67 5.79
N PRO A 145 4.07 -15.46 6.27
CA PRO A 145 4.34 -16.56 7.17
C PRO A 145 5.31 -17.58 6.56
N TRP A 146 6.34 -17.94 7.34
CA TRP A 146 7.38 -18.88 6.96
C TRP A 146 8.15 -18.53 5.67
N HIS A 147 8.28 -17.24 5.35
CA HIS A 147 9.04 -16.81 4.18
C HIS A 147 10.54 -17.00 4.38
N ARG A 148 11.21 -17.47 3.31
CA ARG A 148 12.65 -17.36 3.12
C ARG A 148 13.01 -16.20 2.18
N THR A 149 13.91 -15.31 2.59
CA THR A 149 14.42 -14.23 1.72
C THR A 149 15.12 -14.82 0.48
N LEU A 150 15.49 -13.96 -0.48
CA LEU A 150 16.29 -14.36 -1.63
C LEU A 150 17.66 -14.98 -1.26
N GLU A 151 18.19 -14.65 -0.09
CA GLU A 151 19.42 -15.23 0.48
C GLU A 151 19.19 -16.60 1.14
N GLY A 152 17.93 -16.99 1.34
CA GLY A 152 17.53 -18.28 1.92
C GLY A 152 17.23 -18.25 3.42
N ASP A 153 17.37 -17.09 4.06
CA ASP A 153 17.15 -16.88 5.49
C ASP A 153 15.67 -16.79 5.82
N PHE A 154 15.28 -17.33 6.98
CA PHE A 154 13.90 -17.22 7.44
C PHE A 154 13.59 -15.86 8.04
N GLU A 155 12.46 -15.29 7.64
CA GLU A 155 11.90 -14.11 8.29
C GLU A 155 11.30 -14.44 9.67
N PRO A 156 11.15 -13.44 10.57
CA PRO A 156 10.65 -13.66 11.93
C PRO A 156 9.25 -14.26 12.00
N CYS A 157 8.37 -13.96 11.03
CA CYS A 157 7.00 -14.44 11.03
C CYS A 157 6.91 -15.96 10.78
N ARG A 158 6.96 -16.75 11.86
CA ARG A 158 6.93 -18.22 11.83
C ARG A 158 6.01 -18.78 12.91
N PRO A 159 4.69 -18.59 12.79
CA PRO A 159 3.76 -19.18 13.73
C PRO A 159 3.88 -20.71 13.70
N GLU A 160 4.02 -21.33 14.88
CA GLU A 160 4.27 -22.77 15.03
C GLU A 160 3.12 -23.64 14.50
N VAL A 161 1.90 -23.10 14.48
CA VAL A 161 0.72 -23.77 13.93
C VAL A 161 0.76 -23.89 12.40
N LEU A 162 1.67 -23.18 11.74
CA LEU A 162 1.93 -23.24 10.31
C LEU A 162 3.29 -23.88 10.02
N GLY A 163 3.57 -24.13 8.75
CA GLY A 163 4.90 -24.54 8.27
C GLY A 163 5.28 -23.84 6.97
N GLU A 164 6.42 -24.21 6.36
CA GLU A 164 6.97 -23.58 5.14
C GLU A 164 5.99 -23.47 3.96
N ALA A 165 4.98 -24.35 3.89
CA ALA A 165 3.91 -24.26 2.90
C ALA A 165 3.09 -22.97 2.99
N ALA A 166 3.05 -22.30 4.14
CA ALA A 166 2.29 -21.08 4.37
C ALA A 166 2.74 -19.92 3.47
N ALA A 167 4.04 -19.83 3.17
CA ALA A 167 4.55 -18.82 2.24
C ALA A 167 3.95 -19.02 0.84
N LYS A 168 3.84 -20.27 0.36
CA LYS A 168 3.20 -20.58 -0.93
C LYS A 168 1.70 -20.26 -0.91
N GLU A 169 1.03 -20.54 0.21
CA GLU A 169 -0.40 -20.21 0.35
C GLU A 169 -0.64 -18.70 0.34
N ARG A 170 0.22 -17.89 0.96
CA ARG A 170 0.16 -16.42 0.90
C ARG A 170 0.20 -15.91 -0.55
N TYR A 171 1.11 -16.41 -1.38
CA TYR A 171 1.14 -16.04 -2.80
C TYR A 171 -0.08 -16.56 -3.58
N LYS A 172 -0.67 -17.69 -3.21
CA LYS A 172 -1.89 -18.20 -3.83
C LYS A 172 -3.09 -17.29 -3.49
N GLN A 173 -3.21 -16.86 -2.24
CA GLN A 173 -4.23 -15.91 -1.78
C GLN A 173 -4.12 -14.59 -2.56
N LEU A 174 -2.94 -13.98 -2.60
CA LEU A 174 -2.74 -12.70 -3.29
C LEU A 174 -2.98 -12.79 -4.79
N ARG A 175 -2.48 -13.85 -5.47
CA ARG A 175 -2.78 -14.06 -6.91
C ARG A 175 -4.26 -14.27 -7.17
N GLY A 176 -4.96 -14.98 -6.27
CA GLY A 176 -6.41 -15.16 -6.37
C GLY A 176 -7.14 -13.82 -6.25
N ALA A 177 -6.76 -12.99 -5.29
CA ALA A 177 -7.32 -11.65 -5.12
C ALA A 177 -7.03 -10.75 -6.33
N VAL A 178 -5.78 -10.73 -6.83
CA VAL A 178 -5.41 -10.04 -8.07
C VAL A 178 -6.27 -10.50 -9.25
N ALA A 179 -6.46 -11.82 -9.43
CA ALA A 179 -7.26 -12.35 -10.54
C ALA A 179 -8.75 -11.93 -10.45
N ILE A 180 -9.31 -11.85 -9.25
CA ILE A 180 -10.69 -11.40 -9.04
C ILE A 180 -10.81 -9.89 -9.30
N LEU A 181 -9.96 -9.09 -8.68
CA LEU A 181 -10.07 -7.63 -8.71
C LEU A 181 -9.68 -7.04 -10.07
N SER A 182 -8.68 -7.60 -10.74
CA SER A 182 -8.25 -7.13 -12.07
C SER A 182 -9.27 -7.40 -13.18
N ALA A 183 -10.31 -8.19 -12.91
CA ALA A 183 -11.44 -8.36 -13.82
C ALA A 183 -12.43 -7.18 -13.78
N LEU A 184 -12.34 -6.29 -12.78
CA LEU A 184 -13.18 -5.11 -12.67
C LEU A 184 -12.71 -4.03 -13.67
N PRO A 185 -13.64 -3.36 -14.39
CA PRO A 185 -13.28 -2.59 -15.57
C PRO A 185 -12.65 -1.21 -15.29
N LYS A 186 -12.83 -0.67 -14.08
CA LYS A 186 -12.46 0.73 -13.76
C LYS A 186 -11.65 0.88 -12.47
N VAL A 187 -10.98 -0.18 -12.03
CA VAL A 187 -10.19 -0.16 -10.81
C VAL A 187 -8.71 0.02 -11.09
N GLN A 188 -8.02 0.73 -10.21
CA GLN A 188 -6.56 0.73 -10.13
C GLN A 188 -6.16 -0.05 -8.89
N ILE A 189 -5.28 -1.03 -9.05
CA ILE A 189 -4.91 -1.93 -7.95
C ILE A 189 -3.42 -1.76 -7.66
N TYR A 190 -3.10 -1.61 -6.38
CA TYR A 190 -1.73 -1.47 -5.89
C TYR A 190 -1.46 -2.54 -4.82
N LEU A 191 -0.44 -3.36 -5.05
CA LEU A 191 0.04 -4.38 -4.11
C LEU A 191 1.03 -3.81 -3.09
N ASP A 192 1.20 -4.49 -1.97
CA ASP A 192 2.19 -4.10 -0.96
C ASP A 192 3.64 -4.09 -1.49
N GLY A 193 4.21 -2.89 -1.58
CA GLY A 193 5.61 -2.64 -1.93
C GLY A 193 6.49 -2.24 -0.74
N THR A 194 5.95 -2.31 0.49
CA THR A 194 6.64 -2.01 1.75
C THR A 194 7.26 -0.60 1.84
N GLY A 195 8.54 -0.50 2.16
CA GLY A 195 9.26 0.76 2.39
C GLY A 195 10.78 0.57 2.35
N SER A 196 11.50 1.69 2.21
CA SER A 196 12.95 1.69 2.01
C SER A 196 13.72 1.20 3.23
N SER A 197 13.16 1.26 4.44
CA SER A 197 13.78 0.72 5.66
C SER A 197 13.52 -0.76 5.89
N TRP A 198 12.72 -1.39 5.05
CA TRP A 198 12.28 -2.76 5.27
C TRP A 198 12.94 -3.74 4.32
N LEU A 199 12.61 -3.69 3.02
CA LEU A 199 13.07 -4.67 2.04
C LEU A 199 13.99 -4.03 1.00
N ALA A 200 14.91 -4.84 0.48
CA ALA A 200 15.70 -4.45 -0.69
C ALA A 200 14.79 -4.45 -1.95
N PRO A 201 15.07 -3.61 -2.97
CA PRO A 201 14.29 -3.59 -4.21
C PRO A 201 14.18 -4.96 -4.88
N GLY A 202 15.27 -5.75 -4.87
CA GLY A 202 15.29 -7.13 -5.36
C GLY A 202 14.31 -8.05 -4.64
N GLU A 203 14.31 -8.01 -3.31
CA GLU A 203 13.45 -8.82 -2.47
C GLU A 203 11.98 -8.51 -2.77
N ILE A 204 11.56 -7.25 -2.64
CA ILE A 204 10.16 -6.88 -2.86
C ILE A 204 9.72 -7.06 -4.32
N ALA A 205 10.59 -6.81 -5.31
CA ALA A 205 10.26 -7.06 -6.71
C ALA A 205 10.00 -8.55 -6.97
N SER A 206 10.79 -9.44 -6.36
CA SER A 206 10.55 -10.90 -6.41
C SER A 206 9.18 -11.26 -5.84
N ARG A 207 8.82 -10.70 -4.67
CA ARG A 207 7.52 -10.93 -4.03
C ARG A 207 6.35 -10.42 -4.88
N LEU A 208 6.46 -9.18 -5.40
CA LEU A 208 5.45 -8.57 -6.28
C LEU A 208 5.25 -9.37 -7.58
N VAL A 209 6.33 -9.83 -8.22
CA VAL A 209 6.24 -10.69 -9.42
C VAL A 209 5.53 -12.01 -9.09
N ARG A 210 5.85 -12.65 -7.96
CA ARG A 210 5.19 -13.88 -7.51
C ARG A 210 3.72 -13.68 -7.14
N ALA A 211 3.33 -12.46 -6.77
CA ALA A 211 1.95 -12.05 -6.51
C ALA A 211 1.18 -11.61 -7.77
N ASP A 212 1.80 -11.70 -8.95
CA ASP A 212 1.20 -11.34 -10.25
C ASP A 212 0.96 -9.83 -10.43
N VAL A 213 1.94 -9.01 -9.99
CA VAL A 213 1.92 -7.53 -10.18
C VAL A 213 1.71 -7.12 -11.65
N ALA A 214 1.99 -8.01 -12.60
CA ALA A 214 1.77 -7.79 -14.02
C ALA A 214 0.31 -7.44 -14.36
N LYS A 215 -0.66 -7.98 -13.62
CA LYS A 215 -2.11 -7.78 -13.86
C LYS A 215 -2.73 -6.59 -13.14
N VAL A 216 -1.96 -5.86 -12.34
CA VAL A 216 -2.43 -4.69 -11.60
C VAL A 216 -1.72 -3.43 -12.05
N THR A 217 -2.16 -2.26 -11.57
CA THR A 217 -1.54 -0.98 -11.89
C THR A 217 -0.11 -0.90 -11.37
N GLY A 218 0.10 -1.30 -10.12
CA GLY A 218 1.45 -1.32 -9.55
C GLY A 218 1.49 -1.74 -8.09
N PHE A 219 2.20 -0.97 -7.28
CA PHE A 219 2.41 -1.23 -5.85
C PHE A 219 2.19 0.03 -5.00
N PHE A 220 2.03 -0.11 -3.69
CA PHE A 220 2.03 1.03 -2.78
C PHE A 220 3.26 0.99 -1.88
N LEU A 221 3.63 2.15 -1.36
CA LEU A 221 4.72 2.30 -0.41
C LEU A 221 4.23 3.03 0.84
N ASN A 222 4.91 2.78 1.96
CA ASN A 222 4.83 3.57 3.17
C ASN A 222 3.46 3.53 3.90
N VAL A 223 2.56 2.61 3.52
CA VAL A 223 1.24 2.49 4.18
C VAL A 223 1.41 2.32 5.68
N SER A 224 0.74 3.18 6.44
CA SER A 224 0.84 3.23 7.91
C SER A 224 2.24 3.49 8.46
N ASN A 225 3.19 3.94 7.63
CA ASN A 225 4.55 4.23 8.05
C ASN A 225 4.86 5.74 7.92
N TYR A 226 6.11 6.12 8.13
CA TYR A 226 6.54 7.49 8.35
C TYR A 226 7.72 7.88 7.45
N GLU A 227 8.11 7.05 6.48
CA GLU A 227 9.27 7.34 5.61
C GLU A 227 9.06 8.61 4.80
N SER A 228 10.05 9.51 4.84
CA SER A 228 9.96 10.78 4.12
C SER A 228 9.92 10.59 2.61
N ASP A 229 9.38 11.56 1.88
CA ASP A 229 9.39 11.58 0.40
C ASP A 229 10.80 11.39 -0.17
N ALA A 230 11.82 11.95 0.49
CA ALA A 230 13.22 11.79 0.12
C ALA A 230 13.71 10.32 0.12
N ARG A 231 13.01 9.45 0.85
CA ARG A 231 13.26 7.99 0.89
C ARG A 231 12.30 7.22 -0.01
N ALA A 232 11.02 7.54 0.03
CA ALA A 232 10.00 6.81 -0.72
C ALA A 232 10.12 7.00 -2.24
N LEU A 233 10.44 8.21 -2.71
CA LEU A 233 10.48 8.52 -4.15
C LEU A 233 11.59 7.78 -4.92
N PRO A 234 12.86 7.75 -4.45
CA PRO A 234 13.89 6.94 -5.10
C PRO A 234 13.59 5.44 -5.00
N TYR A 235 13.05 4.99 -3.87
CA TYR A 235 12.71 3.58 -3.67
C TYR A 235 11.62 3.11 -4.65
N ALA A 236 10.60 3.93 -4.91
CA ALA A 236 9.58 3.66 -5.94
C ALA A 236 10.21 3.39 -7.32
N ARG A 237 11.16 4.24 -7.74
CA ARG A 237 11.91 4.02 -8.98
C ARG A 237 12.64 2.69 -8.97
N TRP A 238 13.37 2.36 -7.90
CA TRP A 238 14.19 1.14 -7.86
C TRP A 238 13.36 -0.13 -7.89
N VAL A 239 12.23 -0.16 -7.17
CA VAL A 239 11.30 -1.29 -7.22
C VAL A 239 10.70 -1.43 -8.62
N SER A 240 10.26 -0.33 -9.23
CA SER A 240 9.74 -0.30 -10.60
C SER A 240 10.76 -0.82 -11.63
N ASP A 241 11.99 -0.29 -11.56
CA ASP A 241 13.11 -0.68 -12.42
C ASP A 241 13.48 -2.16 -12.23
N CYS A 242 13.53 -2.64 -10.99
CA CYS A 242 13.84 -4.03 -10.70
C CYS A 242 12.76 -4.99 -11.24
N ILE A 243 11.47 -4.68 -11.06
CA ILE A 243 10.37 -5.44 -11.68
C ILE A 243 10.56 -5.51 -13.20
N ALA A 244 10.86 -4.38 -13.83
CA ALA A 244 11.05 -4.33 -15.28
C ALA A 244 12.24 -5.19 -15.74
N LEU A 245 13.38 -5.12 -15.04
CA LEU A 245 14.57 -5.91 -15.36
C LEU A 245 14.35 -7.40 -15.16
N VAL A 246 13.75 -7.80 -14.03
CA VAL A 246 13.44 -9.21 -13.71
C VAL A 246 12.49 -9.79 -14.75
N THR A 247 11.40 -9.09 -15.07
CA THR A 247 10.35 -9.61 -15.96
C THR A 247 10.70 -9.54 -17.45
N ARG A 248 11.51 -8.56 -17.89
CA ARG A 248 11.81 -8.34 -19.32
C ARG A 248 13.17 -8.88 -19.75
N SER A 249 14.07 -9.20 -18.81
CA SER A 249 15.41 -9.70 -19.14
C SER A 249 15.86 -10.93 -18.34
N ALA A 250 14.95 -11.51 -17.53
CA ALA A 250 15.26 -12.59 -16.61
C ALA A 250 16.48 -12.26 -15.72
N LEU A 251 16.60 -10.99 -15.29
CA LEU A 251 17.58 -10.60 -14.28
C LEU A 251 17.27 -11.37 -12.99
N ASP A 252 18.30 -11.88 -12.33
CA ASP A 252 18.13 -12.40 -10.98
C ASP A 252 17.79 -11.23 -10.04
N PRO A 253 16.67 -11.26 -9.29
CA PRO A 253 16.30 -10.16 -8.41
C PRO A 253 17.39 -9.79 -7.39
N ARG A 254 18.29 -10.72 -7.03
CA ARG A 254 19.45 -10.46 -6.14
C ARG A 254 20.46 -9.49 -6.74
N ASP A 255 20.47 -9.33 -8.06
CA ASP A 255 21.36 -8.41 -8.76
C ASP A 255 20.81 -6.97 -8.81
N CYS A 256 19.59 -6.73 -8.32
CA CYS A 256 19.02 -5.38 -8.26
C CYS A 256 19.75 -4.52 -7.21
N PRO A 257 20.29 -3.34 -7.59
CA PRO A 257 20.96 -2.43 -6.67
C PRO A 257 20.07 -2.04 -5.49
N SER A 258 20.68 -1.98 -4.29
CA SER A 258 19.96 -1.82 -3.02
C SER A 258 20.64 -0.78 -2.12
N GLN A 259 19.80 -0.04 -1.40
CA GLN A 259 20.16 0.90 -0.34
C GLN A 259 20.88 0.28 0.86
N PHE A 260 20.91 -1.05 0.95
CA PHE A 260 21.64 -1.78 1.99
C PHE A 260 23.05 -2.24 1.55
N SER A 261 23.38 -2.17 0.26
CA SER A 261 24.60 -2.78 -0.29
C SER A 261 25.75 -1.80 -0.55
N SER A 262 25.44 -0.56 -0.96
CA SER A 262 26.43 0.38 -1.47
C SER A 262 26.33 1.80 -0.89
N ALA A 263 25.34 2.04 -0.03
CA ALA A 263 25.05 3.34 0.57
C ALA A 263 25.06 3.22 2.10
N THR A 264 25.53 4.25 2.80
CA THR A 264 25.15 4.41 4.20
C THR A 264 23.67 4.74 4.22
N PHE A 265 22.84 3.85 4.75
CA PHE A 265 21.38 3.94 4.66
C PHE A 265 20.83 5.33 5.04
N GLY A 266 21.39 5.94 6.09
CA GLY A 266 21.01 7.29 6.56
C GLY A 266 21.59 8.48 5.77
N ASP A 267 22.49 8.26 4.81
CA ASP A 267 23.05 9.31 3.95
C ASP A 267 22.49 9.21 2.52
N HIS A 268 21.35 9.88 2.31
CA HIS A 268 20.65 9.85 1.02
C HIS A 268 21.46 10.48 -0.13
N ARG A 269 22.53 11.25 0.14
CA ARG A 269 23.39 11.81 -0.91
C ARG A 269 24.10 10.73 -1.72
N THR A 270 24.27 9.55 -1.11
CA THR A 270 24.90 8.38 -1.74
C THR A 270 23.93 7.61 -2.64
N TRP A 271 22.62 7.85 -2.55
CA TRP A 271 21.60 7.08 -3.27
C TRP A 271 21.62 7.30 -4.78
N LYS A 272 22.18 8.43 -5.25
CA LYS A 272 22.45 8.66 -6.69
C LYS A 272 23.35 7.58 -7.30
N THR A 273 24.15 6.88 -6.50
CA THR A 273 24.99 5.78 -6.97
C THR A 273 24.16 4.54 -7.32
N ILE A 274 23.03 4.34 -6.65
CA ILE A 274 22.05 3.28 -6.90
C ILE A 274 21.34 3.57 -8.22
N ASP A 275 20.91 4.82 -8.45
CA ASP A 275 20.33 5.26 -9.73
C ASP A 275 21.27 4.96 -10.90
N ALA A 276 22.54 5.36 -10.78
CA ALA A 276 23.55 5.10 -11.79
C ALA A 276 23.82 3.60 -11.99
N ALA A 277 23.65 2.78 -10.95
CA ALA A 277 23.76 1.32 -11.05
C ALA A 277 22.61 0.72 -11.86
N TYR A 278 21.36 1.17 -11.63
CA TYR A 278 20.23 0.79 -12.47
C TYR A 278 20.44 1.22 -13.92
N ASP A 279 20.92 2.45 -14.17
CA ASP A 279 21.20 2.93 -15.53
C ASP A 279 22.16 1.99 -16.28
N ARG A 280 23.25 1.58 -15.61
CA ARG A 280 24.20 0.60 -16.16
C ARG A 280 23.57 -0.77 -16.40
N LEU A 281 22.65 -1.22 -15.55
CA LEU A 281 21.97 -2.50 -15.70
C LEU A 281 21.02 -2.50 -16.91
N PHE A 282 20.24 -1.44 -17.11
CA PHE A 282 19.38 -1.30 -18.30
C PHE A 282 20.22 -1.36 -19.58
N VAL A 283 21.34 -0.63 -19.64
CA VAL A 283 22.28 -0.68 -20.77
C VAL A 283 22.83 -2.09 -20.97
N ARG A 284 23.33 -2.74 -19.90
CA ARG A 284 23.91 -4.09 -19.96
C ARG A 284 22.90 -5.13 -20.45
N LYS A 285 21.64 -5.01 -20.04
CA LYS A 285 20.54 -5.91 -20.45
C LYS A 285 19.94 -5.54 -21.81
N GLY A 286 20.43 -4.49 -22.47
CA GLY A 286 19.89 -4.02 -23.75
C GLY A 286 18.45 -3.54 -23.67
N LEU A 287 17.98 -3.13 -22.48
CA LEU A 287 16.62 -2.66 -22.27
C LEU A 287 16.59 -1.12 -22.28
N LYS A 288 15.61 -0.56 -22.99
CA LYS A 288 15.22 0.84 -22.82
C LYS A 288 14.32 0.95 -21.59
N ARG A 289 14.69 1.85 -20.67
CA ARG A 289 13.84 2.25 -19.55
C ARG A 289 12.66 3.07 -20.10
N ASP A 290 11.46 2.75 -19.64
CA ASP A 290 10.23 3.39 -20.10
C ASP A 290 9.25 3.47 -18.92
N PRO A 291 9.37 4.52 -18.07
CA PRO A 291 8.56 4.66 -16.88
C PRO A 291 7.07 4.50 -17.17
N ALA A 292 6.57 5.11 -18.25
CA ALA A 292 5.16 5.07 -18.65
C ALA A 292 4.59 3.66 -18.92
N ARG A 293 5.45 2.66 -19.15
CA ARG A 293 5.06 1.24 -19.33
C ARG A 293 5.53 0.34 -18.19
N GLN A 294 6.18 0.91 -17.17
CA GLN A 294 6.61 0.20 -15.99
C GLN A 294 5.51 0.23 -14.91
N LYS A 295 5.70 -0.55 -13.85
CA LYS A 295 4.80 -0.52 -12.69
C LYS A 295 5.09 0.73 -11.88
N HIS A 296 4.04 1.45 -11.50
CA HIS A 296 4.15 2.66 -10.69
C HIS A 296 3.79 2.39 -9.23
N ALA A 297 4.13 3.35 -8.38
CA ALA A 297 3.78 3.36 -6.98
C ALA A 297 2.62 4.33 -6.70
N VAL A 298 1.85 4.06 -5.67
CA VAL A 298 1.25 5.13 -4.83
C VAL A 298 1.99 5.19 -3.51
N ILE A 299 2.06 6.38 -2.91
CA ILE A 299 2.79 6.56 -1.64
C ILE A 299 1.81 7.05 -0.58
N ASP A 300 1.77 6.36 0.57
CA ASP A 300 1.08 6.87 1.75
C ASP A 300 1.87 8.03 2.37
N THR A 301 1.27 9.21 2.40
CA THR A 301 1.85 10.44 2.97
C THR A 301 1.06 10.95 4.17
N SER A 302 0.19 10.10 4.74
CA SER A 302 -0.65 10.43 5.89
C SER A 302 0.14 11.01 7.06
N ARG A 303 1.31 10.45 7.39
CA ARG A 303 2.05 10.77 8.61
C ARG A 303 3.55 11.00 8.41
N ASN A 304 4.01 11.23 7.18
CA ASN A 304 5.43 11.23 6.84
C ASN A 304 6.10 12.62 6.80
N GLY A 305 5.42 13.70 7.21
CA GLY A 305 5.91 15.07 7.06
C GLY A 305 7.24 15.33 7.78
N LYS A 306 7.48 14.65 8.90
CA LYS A 306 8.75 14.73 9.65
C LYS A 306 9.70 13.56 9.40
N GLY A 307 9.36 12.64 8.49
CA GLY A 307 10.11 11.42 8.23
C GLY A 307 10.03 10.36 9.34
N SER A 308 10.81 9.29 9.24
CA SER A 308 10.80 8.22 10.23
C SER A 308 11.36 8.69 11.58
N TRP A 309 10.80 8.18 12.67
CA TRP A 309 11.32 8.44 14.00
C TRP A 309 12.68 7.77 14.21
N LYS A 310 13.55 8.46 14.95
CA LYS A 310 14.85 7.94 15.37
C LYS A 310 14.78 7.67 16.87
N PRO A 311 14.65 6.40 17.30
CA PRO A 311 14.58 6.09 18.71
C PRO A 311 15.91 6.43 19.40
N PRO A 312 15.90 6.73 20.71
CA PRO A 312 17.12 6.81 21.50
C PRO A 312 17.94 5.51 21.36
N ALA A 313 19.25 5.66 21.14
CA ALA A 313 20.15 4.52 21.00
C ALA A 313 20.12 3.64 22.26
N ASP A 314 20.19 2.33 22.06
CA ASP A 314 20.27 1.30 23.10
C ASP A 314 19.11 1.27 24.12
N LYS A 315 18.01 2.01 23.87
CA LYS A 315 16.83 2.04 24.76
C LYS A 315 15.92 0.83 24.60
N TYR A 316 15.79 0.31 23.38
CA TYR A 316 14.87 -0.78 23.04
C TYR A 316 15.59 -1.87 22.25
N ARG A 317 15.24 -3.14 22.53
CA ARG A 317 15.66 -4.26 21.67
C ARG A 317 15.00 -4.18 20.30
N ASP A 318 13.70 -3.90 20.29
CA ASP A 318 12.93 -3.48 19.14
C ASP A 318 12.15 -2.23 19.54
N ALA A 319 12.47 -1.11 18.90
CA ALA A 319 11.85 0.17 19.19
C ALA A 319 10.45 0.32 18.57
N GLU A 320 10.02 -0.65 17.75
CA GLU A 320 8.75 -0.61 17.01
C GLU A 320 8.58 0.76 16.36
N VAL A 321 9.58 1.19 15.56
CA VAL A 321 9.69 2.57 15.07
C VAL A 321 8.50 3.04 14.21
N TRP A 322 7.66 2.10 13.80
CA TRP A 322 6.43 2.26 13.06
C TRP A 322 5.18 2.37 13.95
N CYS A 323 5.24 2.04 15.24
CA CYS A 323 4.07 1.95 16.12
C CYS A 323 3.94 3.20 17.00
N ASN A 324 3.00 4.10 16.70
CA ASN A 324 2.77 5.36 17.40
C ASN A 324 4.04 6.19 17.75
N PRO A 325 5.08 6.28 16.90
CA PRO A 325 6.28 7.05 17.22
C PRO A 325 5.98 8.53 17.50
N PRO A 326 6.64 9.17 18.48
CA PRO A 326 6.45 10.60 18.76
C PRO A 326 7.12 11.50 17.72
N GLY A 327 6.75 12.79 17.77
CA GLY A 327 7.34 13.86 16.98
C GLY A 327 7.09 13.74 15.48
N ARG A 328 6.11 12.93 15.06
CA ARG A 328 5.73 12.76 13.66
C ARG A 328 4.68 13.79 13.27
N GLY A 329 4.56 14.05 11.98
CA GLY A 329 3.69 15.09 11.44
C GLY A 329 2.96 14.62 10.19
N LEU A 330 1.77 15.18 9.94
CA LEU A 330 1.07 14.97 8.67
C LEU A 330 1.99 15.30 7.50
N GLY A 331 1.99 14.46 6.47
CA GLY A 331 2.75 14.71 5.25
C GLY A 331 1.98 15.55 4.25
N ARG A 332 2.48 15.57 3.00
CA ARG A 332 1.75 16.17 1.88
C ARG A 332 0.34 15.61 1.76
N ARG A 333 -0.55 16.46 1.27
CA ARG A 333 -1.97 16.18 1.18
C ARG A 333 -2.27 15.25 0.00
N PRO A 334 -3.34 14.46 0.08
CA PRO A 334 -3.69 13.51 -0.97
C PRO A 334 -3.84 14.21 -2.33
N THR A 335 -3.24 13.65 -3.37
CA THR A 335 -3.33 14.13 -4.75
C THR A 335 -3.16 12.98 -5.73
N LEU A 336 -3.90 13.04 -6.83
CA LEU A 336 -3.78 12.14 -7.99
C LEU A 336 -2.74 12.64 -9.01
N GLU A 337 -2.04 13.72 -8.68
CA GLU A 337 -1.01 14.33 -9.50
C GLU A 337 0.37 14.10 -8.89
N SER A 338 1.33 13.81 -9.76
CA SER A 338 2.71 13.55 -9.41
C SER A 338 3.60 14.02 -10.54
N ASP A 339 4.68 14.72 -10.20
CA ASP A 339 5.77 15.08 -11.08
C ASP A 339 6.84 13.97 -11.18
N ASN A 340 6.72 12.92 -10.37
CA ASN A 340 7.60 11.77 -10.41
C ASN A 340 7.06 10.71 -11.39
N PRO A 341 7.87 10.28 -12.38
CA PRO A 341 7.42 9.36 -13.43
C PRO A 341 7.17 7.92 -12.96
N TYR A 342 7.43 7.59 -11.69
CA TYR A 342 7.15 6.26 -11.11
C TYR A 342 6.09 6.30 -10.02
N VAL A 343 5.47 7.45 -9.76
CA VAL A 343 4.45 7.60 -8.72
C VAL A 343 3.18 8.13 -9.35
N ASP A 344 2.09 7.39 -9.22
CA ASP A 344 0.78 7.79 -9.75
C ASP A 344 0.07 8.78 -8.83
N ALA A 345 0.20 8.63 -7.51
CA ALA A 345 -0.50 9.43 -6.52
C ALA A 345 0.20 9.44 -5.16
N PHE A 346 -0.05 10.50 -4.39
CA PHE A 346 0.21 10.57 -2.97
C PHE A 346 -1.13 10.48 -2.25
N LEU A 347 -1.30 9.51 -1.35
CA LEU A 347 -2.59 9.20 -0.73
C LEU A 347 -2.44 9.25 0.78
N TRP A 348 -3.51 9.53 1.50
CA TRP A 348 -3.58 9.20 2.93
C TRP A 348 -4.25 7.84 3.05
N ILE A 349 -3.43 6.80 3.09
CA ILE A 349 -3.93 5.42 3.14
C ILE A 349 -4.24 5.06 4.59
N LYS A 350 -3.27 5.20 5.50
CA LYS A 350 -3.57 5.25 6.93
C LYS A 350 -4.35 6.52 7.26
N VAL A 351 -5.38 6.39 8.08
CA VAL A 351 -6.16 7.53 8.59
C VAL A 351 -5.38 8.19 9.75
N PRO A 352 -4.92 9.45 9.61
CA PRO A 352 -4.25 10.14 10.71
C PRO A 352 -5.16 10.25 11.95
N GLY A 353 -4.58 9.97 13.12
CA GLY A 353 -5.30 9.95 14.39
C GLY A 353 -5.77 8.57 14.82
N GLU A 354 -5.76 7.56 13.95
CA GLU A 354 -5.93 6.18 14.38
C GLU A 354 -4.62 5.59 14.90
N SER A 355 -4.68 4.97 16.09
CA SER A 355 -3.56 4.27 16.71
C SER A 355 -3.02 3.13 15.83
N ASP A 356 -1.72 2.89 15.93
CA ASP A 356 -1.03 1.73 15.34
C ASP A 356 -1.13 0.47 16.22
N GLY A 357 -1.50 0.63 17.49
CA GLY A 357 -1.52 -0.44 18.49
C GLY A 357 -1.15 0.05 19.89
N GLN A 358 -0.93 -0.89 20.81
CA GLN A 358 -0.49 -0.56 22.17
C GLN A 358 0.99 -0.17 22.24
N CYS A 359 1.80 -0.59 21.26
CA CYS A 359 3.18 -0.18 21.06
C CYS A 359 4.08 -0.36 22.30
N LEU A 360 4.06 -1.56 22.87
CA LEU A 360 4.74 -1.88 24.13
C LEU A 360 6.27 -1.93 24.00
N ARG A 361 6.83 -2.03 22.79
CA ARG A 361 8.29 -1.99 22.53
C ARG A 361 9.07 -3.00 23.35
N GLY A 362 8.51 -4.20 23.46
CA GLY A 362 9.06 -5.31 24.26
C GLY A 362 9.00 -5.14 25.77
N THR A 363 8.29 -4.13 26.30
CA THR A 363 8.04 -3.98 27.74
C THR A 363 6.79 -4.75 28.19
N VAL A 364 6.60 -4.88 29.51
CA VAL A 364 5.42 -5.56 30.09
C VAL A 364 4.10 -4.80 29.88
N GLY A 365 4.14 -3.52 29.50
CA GLY A 365 2.96 -2.67 29.37
C GLY A 365 2.29 -2.33 30.72
N PRO A 366 1.04 -1.82 30.70
CA PRO A 366 0.20 -1.60 29.52
C PRO A 366 0.47 -0.28 28.80
N ALA A 367 1.31 0.59 29.36
CA ALA A 367 1.63 1.87 28.75
C ALA A 367 2.70 1.73 27.66
N ASP A 368 2.53 2.49 26.58
CA ASP A 368 3.59 2.76 25.61
C ASP A 368 4.72 3.51 26.34
N PRO A 369 5.94 2.95 26.42
CA PRO A 369 7.04 3.54 27.18
C PRO A 369 7.64 4.80 26.54
N GLU A 370 7.32 5.09 25.29
CA GLU A 370 7.75 6.31 24.59
C GLU A 370 6.69 7.42 24.71
N ARG A 371 5.41 7.06 24.63
CA ARG A 371 4.29 8.02 24.77
C ARG A 371 3.88 8.29 26.21
N GLY A 372 4.22 7.40 27.15
CA GLY A 372 3.85 7.51 28.57
C GLY A 372 2.36 7.32 28.84
N VAL A 373 1.60 6.76 27.89
CA VAL A 373 0.15 6.54 27.99
C VAL A 373 -0.21 5.12 27.56
N ILE A 374 -1.39 4.64 27.98
CA ILE A 374 -1.97 3.43 27.39
C ILE A 374 -2.51 3.81 26.01
N ALA A 375 -1.74 3.49 24.97
CA ALA A 375 -2.16 3.77 23.60
C ALA A 375 -3.41 2.95 23.24
N PRO A 376 -4.36 3.51 22.47
CA PRO A 376 -5.54 2.76 22.03
C PRO A 376 -5.16 1.54 21.17
N PRO A 377 -6.01 0.50 21.11
CA PRO A 377 -5.86 -0.58 20.15
C PRO A 377 -5.73 -0.07 18.70
N ALA A 378 -5.12 -0.88 17.82
CA ALA A 378 -4.94 -0.52 16.42
C ALA A 378 -6.27 -0.14 15.75
N GLY A 379 -6.28 0.96 15.01
CA GLY A 379 -7.47 1.51 14.34
C GLY A 379 -8.39 2.33 15.24
N GLN A 380 -8.19 2.37 16.57
CA GLN A 380 -8.98 3.23 17.46
C GLN A 380 -8.41 4.65 17.51
N TRP A 381 -9.29 5.63 17.74
CA TRP A 381 -8.91 7.04 17.76
C TRP A 381 -7.95 7.36 18.92
N PHE A 382 -6.86 8.08 18.60
CA PHE A 382 -5.82 8.51 19.51
C PHE A 382 -5.67 10.04 19.50
N PRO A 383 -6.39 10.77 20.38
CA PRO A 383 -6.42 12.24 20.36
C PRO A 383 -5.04 12.90 20.44
N ALA A 384 -4.15 12.41 21.31
CA ALA A 384 -2.82 13.00 21.48
C ALA A 384 -1.95 12.85 20.21
N GLN A 385 -2.04 11.71 19.52
CA GLN A 385 -1.34 11.51 18.26
C GLN A 385 -1.96 12.36 17.14
N ALA A 386 -3.29 12.43 17.05
CA ALA A 386 -3.97 13.27 16.05
C ALA A 386 -3.53 14.73 16.16
N ARG A 387 -3.52 15.26 17.39
CA ARG A 387 -3.07 16.61 17.70
C ARG A 387 -1.61 16.84 17.30
N GLU A 388 -0.72 15.94 17.71
CA GLU A 388 0.71 16.04 17.39
C GLU A 388 0.96 16.02 15.88
N LEU A 389 0.28 15.12 15.15
CA LEU A 389 0.40 15.04 13.69
C LEU A 389 0.00 16.36 13.02
N ILE A 390 -1.08 16.99 13.49
CA ILE A 390 -1.56 18.30 13.01
C ILE A 390 -0.54 19.40 13.29
N GLU A 391 -0.07 19.50 14.53
CA GLU A 391 0.88 20.54 14.96
C GLU A 391 2.23 20.43 14.25
N LEU A 392 2.67 19.22 13.96
CA LEU A 392 3.94 18.94 13.28
C LEU A 392 3.76 18.71 11.78
N ALA A 393 2.62 19.05 11.19
CA ALA A 393 2.38 18.87 9.76
C ALA A 393 3.44 19.56 8.90
N GLU A 394 3.92 18.86 7.88
CA GLU A 394 4.86 19.37 6.89
C GLU A 394 4.42 18.87 5.50
N PRO A 395 3.85 19.74 4.64
CA PRO A 395 3.57 21.16 4.89
C PRO A 395 2.49 21.39 5.98
N PRO A 396 2.50 22.55 6.66
CA PRO A 396 1.51 22.88 7.69
C PRO A 396 0.06 22.77 7.19
N VAL A 397 -0.86 22.36 8.06
CA VAL A 397 -2.31 22.42 7.77
C VAL A 397 -2.72 23.89 7.68
N GLN A 398 -3.31 24.30 6.56
CA GLN A 398 -3.81 25.67 6.42
C GLN A 398 -5.17 25.79 7.13
N PRO A 399 -5.48 26.95 7.74
CA PRO A 399 -6.73 27.16 8.47
C PRO A 399 -8.01 27.06 7.62
N GLU A 400 -7.87 27.18 6.29
CA GLU A 400 -9.00 27.26 5.35
C GLU A 400 -9.44 25.90 4.79
N TRP A 401 -8.98 24.80 5.40
CA TRP A 401 -9.26 23.42 4.95
C TRP A 401 -10.51 22.84 5.62
#